data_AF-A0A1H2FKD3-F1
#
_entry.id   AF-A0A1H2FKD3-F1
#
_cell.length_a   1.000
_cell.length_b   1.000
_cell.length_c   1.000
_cell.angle_alpha   90.00
_cell.angle_beta   90.00
_cell.angle_gamma   90.00
#
_symmetry.space_group_name_H-M   'P 1'
#
loop_
_entity.id
_entity.type
_entity.pdbx_description
1 polymer ?
#
loop_
_entity_poly.entity_id
_entity_poly.type
_entity_poly.pdbx_seq_one_letter_code
_entity_poly.pdbx_strand_id
1 'polypeptide(L)' 'MKTLKTDIKLKDCMVEAIGGISDFITRTTGTKPEQEEIAAALSKYFVLKEILEFIQMERQEKKDQ' A
#
# COMPACT_ATOMS: atom_id res chain seq x y z
N MET A 1 9.31 -10.78 23.02
CA MET A 1 8.62 -11.22 21.79
C MET A 1 7.14 -10.92 21.93
N LYS A 2 6.57 -10.03 21.12
CA LYS A 2 5.11 -9.95 20.98
C LYS A 2 4.74 -10.64 19.67
N THR A 3 4.15 -11.82 19.79
CA THR A 3 3.47 -12.48 18.68
C THR A 3 2.15 -11.74 18.46
N LEU A 4 2.09 -10.84 17.49
CA LEU A 4 0.81 -10.35 16.99
C LEU A 4 0.31 -11.36 15.96
N LYS A 5 -0.47 -12.33 16.41
CA LYS A 5 -1.31 -13.14 15.53
C LYS A 5 -2.41 -12.25 14.98
N THR A 6 -2.27 -11.82 13.75
CA THR A 6 -3.40 -11.58 12.88
C THR A 6 -3.08 -12.35 11.62
N ASP A 7 -3.66 -13.55 11.49
CA ASP A 7 -3.59 -14.34 10.25
C ASP A 7 -4.43 -13.62 9.17
N ILE A 8 -3.98 -12.43 8.77
CA ILE A 8 -4.55 -11.68 7.66
C ILE A 8 -4.00 -12.33 6.41
N LYS A 9 -4.80 -13.21 5.81
CA LYS A 9 -4.54 -13.66 4.44
C LYS A 9 -4.80 -12.49 3.50
N LEU A 10 -3.73 -11.89 2.99
CA LEU A 10 -3.82 -10.87 1.95
C LEU A 10 -4.42 -11.50 0.68
N LYS A 11 -5.29 -10.75 0.01
CA LYS A 11 -5.73 -11.10 -1.35
C LYS A 11 -4.58 -10.88 -2.32
N ASP A 12 -4.58 -11.61 -3.44
CA ASP A 12 -3.51 -11.52 -4.45
C ASP A 12 -3.30 -10.08 -4.95
N CYS A 13 -4.39 -9.32 -5.14
CA CYS A 13 -4.30 -7.90 -5.53
C CYS A 13 -3.52 -7.02 -4.55
N MET A 14 -3.51 -7.34 -3.25
CA MET A 14 -2.71 -6.61 -2.27
C MET A 14 -1.22 -6.97 -2.39
N VAL A 15 -0.92 -8.25 -2.66
CA VAL A 15 0.45 -8.71 -2.89
C VAL A 15 1.01 -8.07 -4.16
N GLU A 16 0.22 -8.04 -5.23
CA GLU A 16 0.56 -7.38 -6.49
C GLU A 16 0.80 -5.88 -6.30
N ALA A 17 -0.06 -5.18 -5.54
CA ALA A 17 0.11 -3.76 -5.27
C ALA A 17 1.42 -3.46 -4.51
N ILE A 18 1.74 -4.27 -3.48
CA ILE A 18 3.01 -4.15 -2.73
C ILE A 18 4.21 -4.44 -3.65
N GLY A 19 4.09 -5.45 -4.52
CA GLY A 19 5.09 -5.75 -5.56
C GLY A 19 5.32 -4.56 -6.49
N GLY A 20 4.24 -3.93 -6.96
CA GLY A 20 4.31 -2.73 -7.80
C GLY A 20 5.02 -1.55 -7.14
N ILE A 21 4.82 -1.35 -5.83
CA ILE A 21 5.55 -0.32 -5.06
C ILE A 21 7.05 -0.65 -5.04
N SER A 22 7.41 -1.91 -4.74
CA SER A 22 8.81 -2.35 -4.69
C SER A 22 9.50 -2.18 -6.05
N ASP A 23 8.83 -2.59 -7.14
CA ASP A 23 9.33 -2.45 -8.50
C ASP A 23 9.48 -0.98 -8.92
N PHE A 24 8.50 -0.14 -8.60
CA PHE A 24 8.57 1.28 -8.91
C PHE A 24 9.76 1.95 -8.22
N ILE A 25 9.95 1.69 -6.92
CA ILE A 25 11.08 2.25 -6.17
C ILE A 25 12.39 1.73 -6.76
N THR A 26 12.51 0.41 -6.99
CA THR A 26 13.72 -0.19 -7.57
C THR A 26 14.07 0.42 -8.92
N ARG A 27 13.10 0.57 -9.82
CA ARG A 27 13.32 1.18 -11.14
C ARG A 27 13.72 2.65 -11.06
N THR A 28 13.22 3.37 -10.07
CA THR A 28 13.43 4.82 -9.94
C THR A 28 14.73 5.17 -9.22
N THR A 29 15.11 4.37 -8.22
CA THR A 29 16.28 4.65 -7.35
C THR A 29 17.47 3.74 -7.64
N GLY A 30 17.26 2.63 -8.37
CA GLY A 30 18.26 1.57 -8.57
C GLY A 30 18.39 0.61 -7.37
N THR A 31 17.70 0.86 -6.26
CA THR A 31 17.80 0.08 -5.03
C THR A 31 16.44 -0.47 -4.62
N LYS A 32 16.38 -1.77 -4.35
CA LYS A 32 15.17 -2.41 -3.86
C LYS A 32 14.87 -1.95 -2.43
N PRO A 33 13.65 -1.48 -2.13
CA PRO A 33 13.27 -1.13 -0.77
C PRO A 33 13.04 -2.39 0.09
N GLU A 34 13.34 -2.28 1.38
CA GLU A 34 12.96 -3.28 2.38
C GLU A 34 11.47 -3.18 2.73
N GLN A 35 10.90 -4.28 3.23
CA GLN A 35 9.47 -4.33 3.56
C GLN A 35 9.12 -3.35 4.69
N GLU A 36 10.01 -3.17 5.66
CA GLU A 36 9.88 -2.24 6.76
C GLU A 36 9.81 -0.79 6.28
N GLU A 37 10.54 -0.44 5.23
CA GLU A 37 10.52 0.90 4.63
C GLU A 37 9.17 1.18 3.97
N ILE A 38 8.66 0.20 3.21
CA ILE A 38 7.33 0.28 2.59
C ILE A 38 6.25 0.39 3.68
N ALA A 39 6.31 -0.44 4.71
CA ALA A 39 5.33 -0.43 5.80
C ALA A 39 5.36 0.90 6.56
N ALA A 40 6.55 1.44 6.83
CA ALA A 40 6.72 2.74 7.46
C ALA A 40 6.16 3.88 6.60
N ALA A 41 6.38 3.83 5.28
CA ALA A 41 5.86 4.81 4.33
C ALA A 41 4.33 4.79 4.25
N LEU A 42 3.72 3.60 4.09
CA LEU A 42 2.27 3.41 4.05
C LEU A 42 1.57 3.87 5.33
N SER A 43 2.29 3.92 6.45
CA SER A 43 1.77 4.37 7.74
C SER A 43 1.92 5.88 7.97
N LYS A 44 2.53 6.65 7.05
CA LYS A 44 2.67 8.11 7.20
C LYS A 44 1.35 8.81 6.90
N TYR A 45 1.03 9.81 7.71
CA TYR A 45 -0.24 10.55 7.63
C TYR A 45 -0.55 11.08 6.23
N PHE A 46 0.43 11.66 5.55
CA PHE A 46 0.20 12.20 4.20
C PHE A 46 -0.15 11.08 3.20
N VAL A 47 0.51 9.92 3.26
CA VAL A 47 0.18 8.76 2.41
C VAL A 47 -1.22 8.23 2.72
N LEU A 48 -1.57 8.13 4.01
CA LEU A 48 -2.91 7.73 4.43
C LEU A 48 -4.00 8.70 3.94
N LYS A 49 -3.70 10.00 3.91
CA LYS A 49 -4.60 11.02 3.38
C LYS A 49 -4.84 10.84 1.89
N GLU A 50 -3.78 10.63 1.10
CA GLU A 50 -3.91 10.36 -0.35
C GLU A 50 -4.71 9.07 -0.62
N ILE A 51 -4.45 8.00 0.15
CA ILE A 51 -5.22 6.74 0.04
C ILE A 51 -6.70 6.98 0.35
N LEU A 52 -7.02 7.75 1.39
CA LEU A 52 -8.40 8.09 1.75
C LEU A 52 -9.10 8.85 0.61
N GLU A 53 -8.44 9.88 0.07
CA GLU A 53 -8.98 10.73 -0.99
C GLU A 53 -9.25 9.90 -2.26
N PHE A 54 -8.31 9.05 -2.66
CA PHE A 54 -8.49 8.15 -3.79
C PHE A 54 -9.67 7.18 -3.59
N ILE A 55 -9.79 6.57 -2.41
CA ILE A 55 -10.92 5.67 -2.09
C ILE A 55 -12.25 6.41 -2.12
N GLN A 56 -12.30 7.67 -1.66
CA GLN A 56 -13.52 8.47 -1.70
C GLN A 56 -13.92 8.80 -3.14
N MET A 57 -12.97 9.16 -4.00
CA MET A 57 -13.18 9.39 -5.43
C MET A 57 -13.76 8.14 -6.12
N GLU A 58 -13.11 6.99 -5.96
CA GLU A 58 -13.55 5.69 -6.51
C GLU A 58 -14.98 5.30 -6.07
N ARG A 59 -15.33 5.61 -4.83
CA ARG A 59 -16.67 5.34 -4.29
C ARG A 59 -17.72 6.30 -4.84
N GLN A 60 -17.34 7.53 -5.16
CA GLN A 60 -18.25 8.51 -5.76
C GLN A 60 -18.52 8.14 -7.22
N GLU A 61 -17.48 7.82 -8.00
CA GLU A 61 -17.63 7.40 -9.40
C GLU A 61 -18.54 6.17 -9.55
N LYS A 62 -18.47 5.22 -8.61
CA LYS A 62 -19.36 4.04 -8.58
C LYS A 62 -20.82 4.34 -8.26
N LYS A 63 -21.12 5.49 -7.65
CA LYS A 63 -22.51 5.91 -7.37
C LYS A 63 -23.14 6.64 -8.56
N ASP A 64 -22.29 7.24 -9.39
CA ASP A 64 -22.71 8.03 -10.56
C ASP A 64 -22.83 7.17 -11.84
N GLN A 65 -22.53 5.87 -11.74
CA GLN A 65 -22.78 4.82 -12.75
C GLN A 65 -24.06 4.05 -12.46
#